data_AF-A0A1W9M235-F1
#
_entry.id   AF-A0A1W9M235-F1
#
_cell.length_a   1.000
_cell.length_b   1.000
_cell.length_c   1.000
_cell.angle_alpha   90.00
_cell.angle_beta   90.00
_cell.angle_gamma   90.00
#
_symmetry.space_group_name_H-M   'P 1'
#
loop_
_entity.id
_entity.type
_entity.pdbx_description
1 polymer ?
#
loop_
_entity_poly.entity_id
_entity_poly.type
_entity_poly.pdbx_seq_one_letter_code
_entity_poly.pdbx_strand_id
1 'polypeptide(L)'
;MENELIKLTDESGVEPEDTDSEEEIKVPFDPKSIRISTSILSIGQLLHRIKDKAIDLSPDFQREFVWKDGAQSRLIESMLI
;
A
#
# COMPACT_ATOMS: atom_id res chain seq x y z
N MET A 1 42.83 -33.28 -0.37
CA MET A 1 42.41 -31.98 0.16
C MET A 1 40.97 -31.80 -0.26
N GLU A 2 40.07 -32.45 0.48
CA GLU A 2 38.65 -32.16 0.45
C GLU A 2 38.41 -30.97 1.38
N ASN A 3 37.57 -30.04 0.94
CA ASN A 3 36.42 -29.53 1.70
C ASN A 3 35.82 -28.38 0.88
N GLU A 4 34.81 -28.69 0.07
CA GLU A 4 33.38 -28.67 0.43
C GLU A 4 32.79 -27.27 0.29
N LEU A 5 32.19 -27.09 -0.89
CA LEU A 5 31.28 -26.03 -1.25
C LEU A 5 29.97 -26.21 -0.44
N ILE A 6 29.93 -25.70 0.80
CA ILE A 6 28.82 -25.79 1.77
C ILE A 6 28.93 -24.50 2.63
N LYS A 7 27.98 -23.57 2.78
CA LYS A 7 26.53 -23.45 2.59
C LYS A 7 26.22 -21.97 2.30
N LEU A 8 25.41 -21.68 1.28
CA LEU A 8 24.76 -20.38 1.06
C LEU A 8 23.26 -20.42 1.43
N THR A 9 22.90 -21.30 2.36
CA THR A 9 21.55 -21.41 2.90
C THR A 9 21.67 -21.47 4.40
N ASP A 10 21.12 -20.46 5.07
CA ASP A 10 20.68 -20.63 6.46
C ASP A 10 19.85 -21.92 6.53
N GLU A 11 20.00 -22.70 7.59
CA GLU A 11 19.35 -24.00 7.76
C GLU A 11 17.82 -23.91 7.87
N SER A 12 17.29 -22.68 7.87
CA SER A 12 15.88 -22.32 7.72
C SER A 12 15.36 -22.40 6.26
N GLY A 13 16.23 -22.44 5.24
CA GLY A 13 15.82 -22.36 3.83
C GLY A 13 15.19 -21.00 3.45
N VAL A 14 15.44 -19.98 4.27
CA VAL A 14 14.94 -18.62 4.09
C VAL A 14 16.04 -17.80 3.41
N GLU A 15 15.69 -17.17 2.28
CA GLU A 15 16.55 -16.18 1.65
C GLU A 15 16.74 -15.00 2.63
N PRO A 16 17.97 -14.50 2.83
CA PRO A 16 18.20 -13.38 3.74
C PRO A 16 17.39 -12.17 3.26
N GLU A 17 16.61 -11.55 4.16
CA GLU A 17 15.99 -10.26 3.89
C GLU A 17 17.09 -9.23 3.60
N ASP A 18 16.98 -8.53 2.48
CA ASP A 18 17.89 -7.46 2.08
C ASP A 18 17.55 -6.20 2.90
N THR A 19 17.94 -6.22 4.18
CA THR A 19 17.66 -5.16 5.16
C THR A 19 18.47 -3.88 4.87
N ASP A 20 19.35 -3.88 3.87
CA ASP A 20 20.08 -2.67 3.42
C ASP A 20 19.16 -1.62 2.77
N SER A 21 17.88 -1.95 2.52
CA SER A 21 16.83 -0.99 2.13
C SER A 21 16.03 -0.47 3.34
N GLU A 22 16.66 -0.32 4.50
CA GLU A 22 16.13 0.45 5.63
C GLU A 22 16.10 1.95 5.30
N GLU A 23 15.21 2.36 4.39
CA GLU A 23 14.74 3.75 4.41
C GLU A 23 13.85 3.93 5.64
N GLU A 24 14.47 3.98 6.82
CA GLU A 24 13.82 4.49 8.02
C GLU A 24 13.27 5.88 7.70
N ILE A 25 11.95 6.06 7.86
CA ILE A 25 11.31 7.37 7.74
C ILE A 25 11.79 8.23 8.92
N LYS A 26 12.94 8.88 8.75
CA LYS A 26 13.63 9.68 9.79
C LYS A 26 12.95 11.01 10.07
N VAL A 27 12.04 11.46 9.19
CA VAL A 27 11.38 12.78 9.28
C VAL A 27 9.90 12.66 8.94
N PRO A 28 8.98 13.21 9.78
CA PRO A 28 7.57 13.28 9.44
C PRO A 28 7.34 14.19 8.23
N PHE A 29 6.44 13.81 7.32
CA PHE A 29 6.05 14.65 6.19
C PHE A 29 5.38 15.94 6.68
N ASP A 30 5.61 17.06 5.99
CA ASP A 30 4.94 18.33 6.29
C ASP A 30 3.51 18.30 5.72
N PRO A 31 2.45 18.33 6.55
CA PRO A 31 1.07 18.33 6.05
C PRO A 31 0.75 19.51 5.13
N LYS A 32 1.46 20.64 5.27
CA LYS A 32 1.29 21.82 4.40
C LYS A 32 1.80 21.59 2.98
N SER A 33 2.67 20.60 2.79
CA SER A 33 3.14 20.19 1.46
C SER A 33 2.13 19.33 0.70
N ILE A 34 1.10 18.79 1.39
CA ILE A 34 0.08 17.95 0.78
C ILE A 34 -0.98 18.85 0.14
N ARG A 35 -1.02 18.86 -1.20
CA ARG A 35 -2.04 19.58 -1.96
C ARG A 35 -3.11 18.61 -2.44
N ILE A 36 -4.29 18.68 -1.82
CA ILE A 36 -5.46 17.90 -2.22
C ILE A 36 -6.26 18.70 -3.25
N SER A 37 -6.43 18.17 -4.46
CA SER A 37 -7.31 18.73 -5.47
C SER A 37 -8.45 17.77 -5.77
N THR A 38 -9.70 18.22 -5.65
CA THR A 38 -10.86 17.46 -6.11
C THR A 38 -11.01 17.63 -7.61
N SER A 39 -11.08 16.52 -8.34
CA SER A 39 -11.41 16.51 -9.77
C SER A 39 -12.73 15.80 -9.94
N ILE A 40 -13.65 16.37 -10.73
CA ILE A 40 -14.90 15.71 -11.08
C ILE A 40 -14.54 14.59 -12.06
N LEU A 41 -14.58 13.35 -11.58
CA LEU A 41 -14.38 12.14 -12.39
C LEU A 41 -15.75 11.49 -12.61
N SER A 42 -16.02 11.05 -13.83
CA SER A 42 -17.19 10.19 -14.06
C SER A 42 -16.99 8.83 -13.37
N ILE A 43 -18.09 8.18 -13.00
CA ILE A 43 -18.08 6.80 -12.46
C ILE A 43 -17.32 5.85 -13.39
N GLY A 44 -17.49 6.00 -14.70
CA GLY A 44 -16.77 5.18 -15.69
C GLY A 44 -15.25 5.35 -15.63
N GLN A 45 -14.77 6.59 -15.47
CA GLN A 45 -13.33 6.86 -15.32
C GLN A 45 -12.78 6.33 -14.00
N LEU A 46 -13.55 6.43 -12.92
CA LEU A 46 -13.17 5.85 -11.63
C LEU A 46 -13.03 4.33 -11.72
N LEU A 47 -14.02 3.65 -12.32
CA LEU A 47 -13.96 2.20 -12.55
C LEU A 47 -12.76 1.81 -13.42
N HIS A 48 -12.46 2.56 -14.48
CA HIS A 48 -11.33 2.27 -15.34
C HIS A 48 -10.01 2.36 -14.57
N ARG A 49 -9.83 3.40 -13.75
CA ARG A 49 -8.62 3.56 -12.92
C ARG A 49 -8.46 2.47 -11.87
N ILE A 50 -9.56 2.02 -11.25
CA ILE A 50 -9.54 0.88 -10.33
C ILE A 50 -9.11 -0.40 -11.09
N LYS A 51 -9.69 -0.66 -12.27
CA LYS A 51 -9.32 -1.82 -13.11
C LYS A 51 -7.86 -1.79 -13.54
N ASP A 52 -7.36 -0.61 -13.88
CA ASP A 52 -5.98 -0.41 -14.30
C ASP A 52 -5.00 -0.36 -13.10
N LYS A 53 -5.48 -0.61 -11.87
CA LYS A 53 -4.71 -0.53 -10.62
C LYS A 53 -4.04 0.83 -10.38
N ALA A 54 -4.55 1.88 -11.02
CA ALA A 54 -4.09 3.26 -10.82
C ALA A 54 -4.60 3.85 -9.48
N ILE A 55 -5.59 3.20 -8.86
CA ILE A 55 -6.10 3.53 -7.53
C ILE A 55 -6.08 2.25 -6.71
N ASP A 56 -5.43 2.31 -5.56
CA ASP A 56 -5.53 1.28 -4.52
C ASP A 56 -6.65 1.65 -3.54
N LEU A 57 -7.63 0.76 -3.40
CA LEU A 57 -8.76 0.90 -2.47
C LEU A 57 -8.49 0.25 -1.11
N SER A 58 -7.41 -0.50 -0.97
CA SER A 58 -7.06 -1.23 0.25
C SER A 58 -5.57 -1.12 0.55
N PRO A 59 -5.04 0.10 0.75
CA PRO A 59 -3.64 0.30 1.07
C PRO A 59 -3.29 -0.25 2.45
N ASP A 60 -2.00 -0.51 2.69
CA ASP A 60 -1.52 -1.14 3.93
C ASP A 60 -1.73 -0.28 5.19
N PHE A 61 -1.92 1.03 5.02
CA PHE A 61 -2.30 1.97 6.09
C PHE A 61 -3.83 2.09 6.29
N GLN A 62 -4.62 1.29 5.57
CA GLN A 62 -6.05 1.15 5.82
C GLN A 62 -6.23 0.51 7.20
N ARG A 63 -7.04 1.15 8.06
CA ARG A 63 -7.33 0.58 9.39
C ARG A 63 -7.95 -0.80 9.23
N GLU A 64 -7.53 -1.76 10.08
CA GLU A 64 -8.21 -3.05 10.25
C GLU A 64 -9.72 -2.80 10.30
N PHE A 65 -10.48 -3.59 9.55
CA PHE A 65 -11.86 -3.33 9.13
C PHE A 65 -12.82 -2.88 10.26
N VAL A 66 -12.88 -1.57 10.55
CA VAL A 66 -13.76 -0.99 11.60
C VAL A 66 -15.12 -0.54 11.03
N TRP A 67 -15.39 -0.75 9.74
CA TRP A 67 -16.52 -0.10 9.08
C TRP A 67 -17.77 -0.96 9.16
N LYS A 68 -18.72 -0.54 10.00
CA LYS A 68 -20.12 -1.01 9.95
C LYS A 68 -20.74 -0.64 8.61
N ASP A 69 -21.73 -1.40 8.15
CA ASP A 69 -22.40 -1.23 6.84
C ASP A 69 -22.80 0.23 6.55
N GLY A 70 -23.29 0.97 7.55
CA GLY A 70 -23.64 2.38 7.40
C GLY A 70 -22.46 3.31 7.07
N ALA A 71 -21.26 3.01 7.57
CA ALA A 71 -20.05 3.78 7.24
C ALA A 71 -19.55 3.47 5.83
N GLN A 72 -19.68 2.22 5.38
CA GLN A 72 -19.34 1.81 4.02
C GLN A 72 -20.23 2.51 2.99
N SER A 73 -21.55 2.52 3.23
CA SER A 73 -22.51 3.21 2.35
C SER A 73 -22.23 4.71 2.24
N ARG A 74 -21.84 5.37 3.34
CA ARG A 74 -21.47 6.79 3.34
C ARG A 74 -20.18 7.08 2.58
N LEU A 75 -19.20 6.16 2.61
CA LEU A 75 -18.02 6.31 1.76
C LEU A 75 -18.43 6.27 0.29
N ILE A 76 -19.22 5.26 -0.11
CA ILE A 76 -19.69 5.13 -1.50
C ILE A 76 -20.43 6.39 -1.92
N GLU A 77 -21.33 6.90 -1.07
CA GLU A 77 -22.05 8.16 -1.29
C GLU A 77 -21.09 9.35 -1.46
N SER A 78 -20.07 9.50 -0.60
CA SER A 78 -19.09 10.58 -0.70
C SER A 78 -18.20 10.53 -1.95
N MET A 79 -18.05 9.36 -2.57
CA MET A 79 -17.34 9.22 -3.85
C MET A 79 -18.24 9.54 -5.05
N LEU A 80 -19.57 9.54 -4.87
CA LEU A 80 -20.55 9.73 -5.93
C LEU A 80 -21.09 11.17 -6.02
N ILE A 81 -20.99 11.95 -4.94
CA ILE A 81 -21.51 13.33 -4.80
C ILE A 81 -20.35 14.32 -4.85
#